data_AF-A0A7V5N4M3-F1
#
_entry.id   AF-A0A7V5N4M3-F1
#
_cell.length_a   1.000
_cell.length_b   1.000
_cell.length_c   1.000
_cell.angle_alpha   90.00
_cell.angle_beta   90.00
_cell.angle_gamma   90.00
#
_symmetry.space_group_name_H-M   'P 1'
#
loop_
_entity.id
_entity.type
_entity.pdbx_description
1 polymer ?
#
loop_
_entity_poly.entity_id
_entity_poly.type
_entity_poly.pdbx_seq_one_letter_code
_entity_poly.pdbx_strand_id
1 'polypeptide(L)' 'MNCEKALKRLYDVVDKEADQTDRDEIKKHLEHCQHCMSRFEFEEMFKTFISEKACINCNSDELKTKILEKIDQSRDSSR' A
#
# COMPACT_ATOMS: atom_id res chain seq x y z
N MET A 1 -11.02 -7.05 19.21
CA MET A 1 -10.45 -5.70 19.37
C MET A 1 -11.55 -4.64 19.36
N ASN A 2 -11.29 -3.49 19.98
CA ASN A 2 -12.17 -2.31 20.05
C ASN A 2 -11.90 -1.34 18.89
N CYS A 3 -12.89 -0.49 18.53
CA CYS A 3 -12.85 0.37 17.34
C CYS A 3 -11.64 1.33 17.30
N GLU A 4 -11.17 1.85 18.44
CA GLU A 4 -9.97 2.70 18.48
C GLU A 4 -8.68 1.94 18.12
N LYS A 5 -8.53 0.71 18.64
CA LYS A 5 -7.41 -0.16 18.27
C LYS A 5 -7.49 -0.58 16.80
N ALA A 6 -8.71 -0.86 16.32
CA ALA A 6 -8.97 -1.16 14.92
C ALA A 6 -8.53 -0.01 14.02
N LEU A 7 -8.85 1.23 14.38
CA LEU A 7 -8.48 2.41 13.60
C LEU A 7 -6.96 2.60 13.52
N LYS A 8 -6.25 2.40 14.63
CA LYS A 8 -4.79 2.54 14.65
C LYS A 8 -4.12 1.52 13.74
N ARG A 9 -4.52 0.25 13.88
CA ARG A 9 -4.08 -0.86 13.03
C ARG A 9 -4.45 -0.65 11.56
N LEU A 10 -5.54 0.06 11.28
CA LEU A 10 -6.02 0.29 9.93
C LEU A 10 -5.07 1.20 9.17
N TYR A 11 -4.55 2.23 9.82
CA TYR A 11 -3.49 3.06 9.25
C TYR A 11 -2.22 2.24 8.98
N ASP A 12 -1.81 1.39 9.92
CA ASP A 12 -0.65 0.49 9.71
C ASP A 12 -0.87 -0.46 8.50
N VAL A 13 -2.10 -0.96 8.31
CA VAL A 13 -2.46 -1.80 7.15
C VAL A 13 -2.42 -1.00 5.85
N VAL A 14 -3.00 0.20 5.85
CA VAL A 14 -3.03 1.11 4.68
C VAL A 14 -1.61 1.52 4.29
N ASP A 15 -0.71 1.77 5.24
CA ASP A 15 0.69 2.13 4.96
C ASP A 15 1.60 0.93 4.67
N LYS A 16 1.04 -0.29 4.64
CA LYS A 16 1.74 -1.58 4.45
C LYS A 16 2.73 -1.92 5.57
N GLU A 17 2.62 -1.29 6.73
CA GLU A 17 3.45 -1.55 7.92
C GLU A 17 2.84 -2.60 8.85
N ALA A 18 1.60 -3.05 8.60
CA ALA A 18 0.96 -4.08 9.41
C ALA A 18 1.44 -5.51 9.08
N ASP A 19 1.71 -6.25 10.15
CA ASP A 19 1.97 -7.69 10.15
C ASP A 19 0.74 -8.51 9.70
N GLN A 20 0.98 -9.76 9.29
CA GLN A 20 -0.08 -10.65 8.82
C GLN A 20 -1.15 -10.92 9.90
N THR A 21 -0.73 -11.09 11.16
CA THR A 21 -1.64 -11.29 12.29
C THR A 21 -2.56 -10.08 12.49
N ASP A 22 -2.02 -8.88 12.33
CA ASP A 22 -2.73 -7.62 12.52
C ASP A 22 -3.80 -7.42 11.45
N ARG A 23 -3.51 -7.84 10.22
CA ARG A 23 -4.48 -7.85 9.10
C ARG A 23 -5.66 -8.77 9.38
N ASP A 24 -5.39 -9.97 9.90
CA ASP A 24 -6.44 -10.95 10.19
C ASP A 24 -7.34 -10.50 11.36
N GLU A 25 -6.75 -9.88 12.38
CA GLU A 25 -7.52 -9.27 13.48
C GLU A 25 -8.40 -8.12 13.00
N ILE A 26 -7.88 -7.29 12.10
CA ILE A 26 -8.65 -6.19 11.50
C ILE A 26 -9.83 -6.68 10.70
N LYS A 27 -9.60 -7.70 9.86
CA LYS A 27 -10.61 -8.26 8.98
C LYS A 27 -11.81 -8.79 9.77
N LYS A 28 -11.55 -9.52 10.85
CA LYS A 28 -12.60 -10.01 11.76
C LYS A 28 -13.44 -8.90 12.38
N HIS A 29 -12.86 -7.73 12.67
CA HIS A 29 -13.63 -6.62 13.21
C HIS A 29 -14.43 -5.88 12.15
N LEU A 30 -13.87 -5.71 10.94
CA LEU A 30 -14.58 -5.09 9.82
C LEU A 30 -15.85 -5.87 9.46
N GLU A 31 -15.82 -7.20 9.57
CA GLU A 31 -17.00 -8.07 9.38
C GLU A 31 -18.14 -7.81 10.39
N HIS A 32 -17.81 -7.29 11.58
CA HIS A 32 -18.78 -7.08 12.67
C HIS A 32 -19.05 -5.59 12.97
N CYS A 33 -18.34 -4.67 12.31
CA CYS A 33 -18.40 -3.24 12.60
C CYS A 33 -18.51 -2.40 11.31
N GLN A 34 -19.74 -2.06 10.95
CA GLN A 34 -20.02 -1.25 9.76
C GLN A 34 -19.32 0.12 9.78
N HIS A 35 -19.19 0.74 10.96
CA HIS A 35 -18.49 2.04 11.09
C HIS A 35 -17.00 1.94 10.71
N CYS A 36 -16.31 0.89 11.16
CA CYS A 36 -14.91 0.67 10.79
C CYS A 36 -14.77 0.22 9.33
N MET A 37 -15.75 -0.51 8.80
CA MET A 37 -15.79 -0.88 7.38
C MET A 37 -15.84 0.35 6.47
N SER A 38 -16.79 1.28 6.72
CA SER A 38 -16.89 2.50 5.91
C SER A 38 -15.63 3.37 5.97
N ARG A 39 -14.93 3.39 7.12
CA ARG A 39 -13.65 4.08 7.26
C ARG A 39 -12.55 3.39 6.43
N PHE A 40 -12.48 2.07 6.47
CA PHE A 40 -11.50 1.30 5.67
C PHE A 40 -11.69 1.54 4.17
N GLU A 41 -12.92 1.47 3.70
CA GLU A 41 -13.25 1.75 2.30
C GLU A 41 -12.85 3.16 1.88
N PHE A 42 -13.08 4.16 2.74
CA PHE A 42 -12.65 5.53 2.49
C PHE A 42 -11.13 5.63 2.34
N GLU A 43 -10.35 5.03 3.25
CA GLU A 43 -8.89 5.12 3.23
C GLU A 43 -8.29 4.40 2.00
N GLU A 44 -8.84 3.25 1.60
CA GLU A 44 -8.47 2.55 0.35
C GLU A 44 -8.76 3.40 -0.89
N MET A 45 -9.97 3.99 -0.98
CA MET A 45 -10.34 4.89 -2.07
C MET A 45 -9.47 6.14 -2.09
N PHE A 46 -9.17 6.71 -0.92
CA PHE A 46 -8.34 7.89 -0.78
C PHE A 46 -6.90 7.62 -1.23
N LYS A 47 -6.32 6.48 -0.82
CA LYS A 47 -5.00 6.05 -1.27
C LYS A 47 -4.96 5.79 -2.78
N THR A 48 -6.01 5.19 -3.33
CA THR A 48 -6.13 4.99 -4.78
C THR A 48 -6.20 6.33 -5.51
N PHE A 49 -7.04 7.24 -5.02
CA PHE A 49 -7.18 8.59 -5.57
C PHE A 49 -5.86 9.38 -5.52
N ILE A 50 -5.15 9.34 -4.39
CA ILE A 50 -3.82 9.95 -4.28
C ILE A 50 -2.85 9.29 -5.26
N SER A 51 -2.85 7.97 -5.36
CA SER A 51 -1.95 7.26 -6.27
C SER A 51 -2.22 7.64 -7.73
N GLU A 52 -3.48 7.73 -8.14
CA GLU A 52 -3.88 8.17 -9.48
C GLU A 52 -3.49 9.63 -9.74
N LYS A 53 -3.75 10.53 -8.78
CA LYS A 53 -3.41 11.96 -8.90
C LYS A 53 -1.90 12.24 -8.83
N ALA A 54 -1.16 11.52 -7.99
CA ALA A 54 0.29 11.62 -7.90
C ALA A 54 0.98 11.05 -9.15
N CYS A 55 0.36 10.04 -9.78
CA CYS A 55 0.85 9.42 -11.03
C CYS A 55 0.70 10.31 -12.27
N ILE A 56 0.13 11.52 -12.15
CA ILE A 56 0.04 12.50 -13.25
C ILE A 56 1.43 12.93 -13.75
N ASN A 57 2.49 12.72 -12.97
CA ASN A 57 3.86 13.10 -13.35
C ASN A 57 4.83 11.92 -13.53
N CYS A 58 4.33 10.68 -13.68
CA CYS A 58 5.16 9.49 -13.90
C CYS A 58 5.72 9.41 -15.34
N ASN A 59 6.48 10.43 -15.74
CA ASN A 59 7.45 10.33 -16.84
C ASN A 59 8.65 9.48 -16.36
N SER A 60 8.50 8.16 -16.34
CA SER A 60 9.64 7.29 -16.03
C SER A 60 9.61 5.93 -16.68
N ASP A 61 8.95 5.76 -17.83
CA ASP A 61 9.37 4.66 -18.71
C ASP A 61 10.84 4.83 -19.12
N GLU A 62 11.27 6.07 -19.41
CA GLU A 62 12.68 6.35 -19.73
C GLU A 62 13.62 6.05 -18.55
N LEU A 63 13.27 6.44 -17.32
CA LEU A 63 14.07 6.13 -16.13
C LEU A 63 14.07 4.63 -15.80
N LYS A 64 12.93 3.93 -15.94
CA LYS A 64 12.87 2.48 -15.78
C LYS A 64 13.79 1.78 -16.78
N THR A 65 13.74 2.16 -18.06
CA THR A 65 14.63 1.63 -19.09
C THR A 65 16.10 1.87 -18.74
N LYS A 66 16.48 3.10 -18.36
CA LYS A 66 17.86 3.41 -17.96
C LYS A 66 18.34 2.62 -16.74
N ILE A 67 17.47 2.39 -15.75
CA ILE A 67 17.82 1.58 -14.57
C ILE A 67 18.02 0.11 -14.97
N LEU A 68 17.13 -0.44 -15.80
CA LEU A 68 17.24 -1.81 -16.29
C LEU A 68 18.51 -2.03 -17.11
N GLU A 69 18.83 -1.11 -18.03
CA GLU A 69 20.09 -1.15 -18.80
C GLU A 69 21.32 -1.14 -17.90
N LYS A 70 21.33 -0.33 -16.84
CA LYS A 70 22.45 -0.28 -15.88
C LYS A 70 22.59 -1.57 -15.07
N ILE A 71 21.49 -2.20 -14.70
CA ILE A 71 21.50 -3.49 -14.00
C ILE A 71 22.05 -4.60 -14.93
N ASP A 72 21.62 -4.61 -16.20
CA ASP A 72 22.07 -5.60 -17.19
C ASP A 72 23.57 -5.50 -17.45
N GLN A 73 24.08 -4.28 -17.67
CA GLN A 73 25.52 -4.00 -17.81
C GLN A 73 26.35 -4.49 -16.61
N SER A 74 25.82 -4.33 -15.38
CA SER A 74 26.51 -4.79 -14.17
C SER A 74 26.59 -6.31 -14.06
N ARG A 75 25.59 -7.03 -14.59
CA ARG A 75 25.54 -8.50 -14.58
C ARG A 75 26.51 -9.11 -15.60
N ASP A 76 26.62 -8.53 -16.79
CA ASP A 76 27.58 -8.97 -17.80
C ASP A 76 29.03 -8.71 -17.41
N SER A 77 29.30 -7.64 -16.65
CA SER A 77 30.66 -7.33 -16.16
C SER A 77 31.18 -8.26 -15.04
N SER A 78 30.36 -9.18 -14.54
CA SER A 78 30.72 -10.17 -13.50
C SER A 78 30.94 -11.59 -14.03
N ARG A 79 31.04 -11.77 -15.36
CA ARG A 79 31.27 -13.06 -16.03
C ARG A 79 32.58 -13.04 -16.82
#